data_AF-A0A3G6RUG7-F1
#
_entry.id   AF-A0A3G6RUG7-F1
#
_cell.length_a   1.000
_cell.length_b   1.000
_cell.length_c   1.000
_cell.angle_alpha   90.00
_cell.angle_beta   90.00
_cell.angle_gamma   90.00
#
_symmetry.space_group_name_H-M   'P 1'
#
loop_
_entity.id
_entity.type
_entity.pdbx_description
1 polymer ?
#
loop_
_entity_poly.entity_id
_entity_poly.type
_entity_poly.pdbx_seq_one_letter_code
_entity_poly.pdbx_strand_id
1 'polypeptide(L)'
;MKNKLSVIIVTFLVLVSCQRRETKASSKENLNQVDSKKTSPIENTQSSQKINESEWQGTYHFETSNRDEAKTAFNVVIKSLDNISIHIDDDGDQENYSNIKAEIINKDKIKIIYNASFKDDMGTIYIEKSDDDFYISGNPIYFINPGNNEMPLNKIK
;
A
#
# COMPACT_ATOMS: atom_id res chain seq x y z
N MET A 1 54.14 -26.34 -21.64
CA MET A 1 54.42 -25.10 -20.87
C MET A 1 53.20 -24.78 -20.03
N LYS A 2 53.40 -24.62 -18.72
CA LYS A 2 52.38 -24.20 -17.77
C LYS A 2 52.14 -22.70 -17.99
N ASN A 3 50.88 -22.24 -18.00
CA ASN A 3 50.53 -20.91 -17.49
C ASN A 3 49.06 -20.91 -17.06
N LYS A 4 48.89 -20.63 -15.78
CA LYS A 4 47.63 -20.59 -15.05
C LYS A 4 46.96 -19.25 -15.35
N LEU A 5 45.71 -19.25 -15.80
CA LEU A 5 44.90 -18.05 -15.85
C LEU A 5 44.10 -17.97 -14.54
N SER A 6 44.47 -17.03 -13.68
CA SER A 6 43.76 -16.78 -12.42
C SER A 6 42.42 -16.11 -12.69
N VAL A 7 41.38 -16.74 -12.16
CA VAL A 7 40.02 -16.21 -11.98
C VAL A 7 40.04 -15.15 -10.87
N ILE A 8 39.39 -14.01 -11.08
CA ILE A 8 38.98 -13.11 -10.00
C ILE A 8 37.49 -12.79 -10.19
N ILE A 9 36.66 -13.50 -9.43
CA ILE A 9 35.24 -13.22 -9.22
C ILE A 9 35.17 -12.28 -8.03
N VAL A 10 34.63 -11.07 -8.22
CA VAL A 10 34.36 -10.13 -7.13
C VAL A 10 32.88 -10.20 -6.80
N THR A 11 32.55 -11.00 -5.79
CA THR A 11 31.22 -11.08 -5.17
C THR A 11 31.15 -10.06 -4.05
N PHE A 12 30.35 -9.00 -4.20
CA PHE A 12 30.05 -8.05 -3.12
C PHE A 12 28.78 -8.51 -2.39
N LEU A 13 28.96 -9.22 -1.28
CA LEU A 13 27.93 -9.50 -0.27
C LEU A 13 28.26 -8.65 0.96
N VAL A 14 27.47 -7.61 1.22
CA VAL A 14 27.56 -6.83 2.45
C VAL A 14 26.38 -7.21 3.34
N LEU A 15 26.63 -8.19 4.22
CA LEU A 15 25.79 -8.47 5.37
C LEU A 15 26.32 -7.66 6.55
N VAL A 16 25.63 -6.59 6.94
CA VAL A 16 25.88 -5.91 8.22
C VAL A 16 25.09 -6.65 9.30
N SER A 17 25.75 -7.57 9.98
CA SER A 17 25.29 -8.17 11.23
C SER A 17 26.01 -7.48 12.38
N CYS A 18 25.26 -6.72 13.18
CA CYS A 18 25.75 -6.15 14.44
C CYS A 18 25.34 -7.07 15.59
N GLN A 19 26.26 -7.91 16.07
CA GLN A 19 26.22 -8.47 17.42
C GLN A 19 27.61 -8.39 18.07
N ARG A 20 27.69 -7.63 19.16
CA ARG A 20 28.75 -7.72 20.18
C ARG A 20 28.10 -7.43 21.53
N ARG A 21 27.79 -8.47 22.29
CA ARG A 21 28.59 -9.11 23.36
C ARG A 21 28.72 -8.25 24.61
N GLU A 22 28.09 -8.78 25.66
CA GLU A 22 28.18 -8.39 27.06
C GLU A 22 29.62 -8.33 27.57
N THR A 23 29.87 -7.41 28.50
CA THR A 23 30.85 -7.59 29.58
C THR A 23 30.22 -7.17 30.90
N LYS A 24 30.10 -8.12 31.82
CA LYS A 24 29.87 -7.89 33.25
C LYS A 24 31.18 -7.43 33.89
N ALA A 25 31.14 -6.39 34.72
CA ALA A 25 32.04 -6.25 35.85
C ALA A 25 31.40 -5.40 36.95
N SER A 26 31.55 -5.93 38.16
CA SER A 26 30.90 -5.59 39.42
C SER A 26 31.56 -4.41 40.15
N SER A 27 30.84 -3.93 41.16
CA SER A 27 31.28 -3.20 42.37
C SER A 27 31.35 -1.68 42.30
N LYS A 28 30.41 -1.02 42.99
CA LYS A 28 30.56 -0.64 44.40
C LYS A 28 29.24 -0.11 44.96
N GLU A 29 28.83 -0.66 46.10
CA GLU A 29 27.85 -0.06 46.99
C GLU A 29 28.34 1.32 47.47
N ASN A 30 27.43 2.28 47.50
CA ASN A 30 27.30 3.14 48.66
C ASN A 30 25.82 3.51 48.84
N LEU A 31 25.32 3.15 50.01
CA LEU A 31 23.99 3.44 50.51
C LEU A 31 23.96 4.92 50.92
N ASN A 32 23.06 5.72 50.35
CA ASN A 32 22.39 6.76 51.12
C ASN A 32 21.06 7.17 50.46
N GLN A 33 20.09 7.26 51.34
CA GLN A 33 18.65 7.42 51.20
C GLN A 33 18.29 8.83 50.68
N VAL A 34 17.15 8.97 49.98
CA VAL A 34 16.11 10.02 50.13
C VAL A 34 15.39 10.34 48.79
N ASP A 35 14.06 10.25 48.89
CA ASP A 35 12.98 10.86 48.11
C ASP A 35 12.48 10.33 46.75
N SER A 36 11.20 9.93 46.84
CA SER A 36 10.27 9.51 45.80
C SER A 36 10.03 10.61 44.77
N LYS A 37 10.22 10.29 43.49
CA LYS A 37 9.45 10.92 42.40
C LYS A 37 8.98 9.86 41.42
N LYS A 38 7.71 9.48 41.62
CA LYS A 38 6.89 8.64 40.74
C LYS A 38 6.96 9.20 39.32
N THR A 39 7.76 8.54 38.47
CA THR A 39 7.77 8.80 37.03
C THR A 39 7.09 7.62 36.38
N SER A 40 5.83 7.84 36.01
CA SER A 40 5.02 6.94 35.21
C SER A 40 5.76 6.55 33.93
N PRO A 41 5.68 5.29 33.46
CA PRO A 41 6.12 4.96 32.13
C PRO A 41 5.28 5.78 31.14
N ILE A 42 5.95 6.52 30.27
CA ILE A 42 5.31 7.11 29.08
C ILE A 42 4.97 5.91 28.20
N GLU A 43 3.75 5.40 28.36
CA GLU A 43 3.10 4.59 27.35
C GLU A 43 2.97 5.49 26.12
N ASN A 44 3.74 5.21 25.08
CA ASN A 44 3.38 5.59 23.73
C ASN A 44 2.08 4.85 23.40
N THR A 45 0.96 5.38 23.88
CA THR A 45 -0.36 4.99 23.40
C THR A 45 -0.46 5.54 21.98
N GLN A 46 0.03 4.77 21.03
CA GLN A 46 -0.40 4.87 19.65
C GLN A 46 -1.90 4.66 19.71
N SER A 47 -2.64 5.76 19.71
CA SER A 47 -4.10 5.77 19.68
C SER A 47 -4.50 4.93 18.49
N SER A 48 -4.88 3.69 18.72
CA SER A 48 -5.59 2.87 17.76
C SER A 48 -6.93 3.55 17.57
N GLN A 49 -6.98 4.55 16.67
CA GLN A 49 -8.24 5.15 16.29
C GLN A 49 -9.12 4.02 15.82
N LYS A 50 -10.17 3.75 16.60
CA LYS A 50 -11.10 2.67 16.33
C LYS A 50 -11.81 3.03 15.03
N ILE A 51 -11.55 2.23 13.98
CA ILE A 51 -12.12 2.47 12.66
C ILE A 51 -13.60 2.13 12.72
N ASN A 52 -14.41 3.02 12.18
CA ASN A 52 -15.83 2.80 12.12
C ASN A 52 -16.16 2.11 10.80
N GLU A 53 -16.09 0.78 10.75
CA GLU A 53 -16.35 0.01 9.52
C GLU A 53 -17.69 0.33 8.85
N SER A 54 -18.68 0.78 9.61
CA SER A 54 -19.98 1.17 9.07
C SER A 54 -19.92 2.40 8.16
N GLU A 55 -18.90 3.25 8.28
CA GLU A 55 -18.72 4.44 7.42
C GLU A 55 -18.38 4.06 5.97
N TRP A 56 -17.81 2.88 5.76
CA TRP A 56 -17.43 2.37 4.46
C TRP A 56 -18.57 1.61 3.77
N GLN A 57 -19.72 1.42 4.44
CA GLN A 57 -20.84 0.73 3.84
C GLN A 57 -21.53 1.61 2.82
N GLY A 58 -21.77 1.06 1.63
CA GLY A 58 -22.40 1.82 0.57
C GLY A 58 -22.22 1.22 -0.80
N THR A 59 -22.66 1.98 -1.80
CA THR A 59 -22.44 1.71 -3.21
C THR A 59 -21.67 2.88 -3.80
N TYR A 60 -20.55 2.58 -4.43
CA TYR A 60 -19.61 3.54 -4.99
C TYR A 60 -19.55 3.31 -6.49
N HIS A 61 -19.56 4.41 -7.24
CA HIS A 61 -19.46 4.39 -8.69
C HIS A 61 -18.31 5.30 -9.12
N PHE A 62 -17.48 4.80 -10.02
CA PHE A 62 -16.45 5.56 -10.70
C PHE A 62 -16.49 5.22 -12.18
N GLU A 63 -16.42 6.22 -13.05
CA GLU A 63 -16.33 6.07 -14.50
C GLU A 63 -15.28 7.04 -15.03
N THR A 64 -14.53 6.60 -16.03
CA THR A 64 -13.63 7.45 -16.79
C THR A 64 -13.55 6.97 -18.23
N SER A 65 -12.91 7.75 -19.10
CA SER A 65 -12.65 7.38 -20.49
C SER A 65 -11.21 7.68 -20.86
N ASN A 66 -10.63 6.85 -21.72
CA ASN A 66 -9.30 7.10 -22.28
C ASN A 66 -9.38 8.05 -23.49
N ARG A 67 -8.23 8.28 -24.17
CA ARG A 67 -8.17 9.14 -25.37
C ARG A 67 -9.07 8.68 -26.52
N ASP A 68 -9.28 7.39 -26.66
CA ASP A 68 -10.06 6.79 -27.74
C ASP A 68 -11.55 6.68 -27.35
N GLU A 69 -11.97 7.40 -26.30
CA GLU A 69 -13.32 7.40 -25.72
C GLU A 69 -13.77 6.05 -25.14
N ALA A 70 -12.87 5.04 -25.09
CA ALA A 70 -13.15 3.78 -24.45
C ALA A 70 -13.39 4.02 -22.96
N LYS A 71 -14.53 3.54 -22.47
CA LYS A 71 -14.99 3.78 -21.12
C LYS A 71 -14.56 2.66 -20.20
N THR A 72 -14.22 3.01 -18.97
CA THR A 72 -14.06 2.01 -17.93
C THR A 72 -14.78 2.48 -16.67
N ALA A 73 -15.62 1.61 -16.13
CA ALA A 73 -16.45 1.88 -14.96
C ALA A 73 -16.27 0.81 -13.88
N PHE A 74 -16.22 1.27 -12.63
CA PHE A 74 -16.20 0.43 -11.44
C PHE A 74 -17.44 0.71 -10.60
N ASN A 75 -18.19 -0.35 -10.29
CA ASN A 75 -19.30 -0.32 -9.35
C ASN A 75 -18.93 -1.19 -8.15
N VAL A 76 -18.67 -0.56 -7.01
CA VAL A 76 -18.23 -1.23 -5.79
C VAL A 76 -19.36 -1.18 -4.76
N VAL A 77 -19.79 -2.34 -4.25
CA VAL A 77 -20.75 -2.43 -3.16
C VAL A 77 -20.05 -2.99 -1.94
N ILE A 78 -20.03 -2.21 -0.86
CA ILE A 78 -19.44 -2.60 0.42
C ILE A 78 -20.59 -2.86 1.40
N LYS A 79 -20.82 -4.14 1.72
CA LYS A 79 -21.75 -4.53 2.80
C LYS A 79 -21.04 -4.56 4.14
N SER A 80 -19.80 -4.99 4.14
CA SER A 80 -18.82 -4.87 5.23
C SER A 80 -17.43 -4.92 4.63
N LEU A 81 -16.39 -4.62 5.42
CA LEU A 81 -15.00 -4.72 4.95
C LEU A 81 -14.59 -6.15 4.59
N ASP A 82 -15.33 -7.17 5.00
CA ASP A 82 -15.11 -8.58 4.66
C ASP A 82 -16.10 -9.08 3.57
N ASN A 83 -16.98 -8.23 3.07
CA ASN A 83 -17.99 -8.58 2.08
C ASN A 83 -18.21 -7.44 1.08
N ILE A 84 -17.34 -7.43 0.09
CA ILE A 84 -17.35 -6.47 -1.01
C ILE A 84 -17.62 -7.19 -2.32
N SER A 85 -18.42 -6.56 -3.18
CA SER A 85 -18.56 -6.94 -4.59
C SER A 85 -18.15 -5.81 -5.51
N ILE A 86 -17.50 -6.16 -6.61
CA ILE A 86 -17.04 -5.22 -7.62
C ILE A 86 -17.57 -5.71 -8.97
N HIS A 87 -18.24 -4.82 -9.70
CA HIS A 87 -18.54 -4.98 -11.10
C HIS A 87 -17.69 -4.00 -11.91
N ILE A 88 -17.00 -4.52 -12.91
CA ILE A 88 -16.14 -3.76 -13.82
C ILE A 88 -16.76 -3.86 -15.21
N ASP A 89 -16.88 -2.72 -15.88
CA ASP A 89 -17.22 -2.63 -17.29
C ASP A 89 -16.07 -1.89 -17.97
N ASP A 90 -15.32 -2.59 -18.84
CA ASP A 90 -14.21 -2.03 -19.61
C ASP A 90 -14.57 -2.08 -21.09
N ASP A 91 -15.14 -0.98 -21.58
CA ASP A 91 -15.64 -0.79 -22.93
C ASP A 91 -16.62 -1.89 -23.41
N GLY A 92 -17.47 -2.34 -22.49
CA GLY A 92 -18.45 -3.42 -22.72
C GLY A 92 -17.98 -4.80 -22.27
N ASP A 93 -16.68 -5.00 -21.99
CA ASP A 93 -16.19 -6.23 -21.37
C ASP A 93 -16.47 -6.20 -19.87
N GLN A 94 -17.29 -7.15 -19.41
CA GLN A 94 -17.83 -7.14 -18.05
C GLN A 94 -17.25 -8.23 -17.16
N GLU A 95 -16.75 -7.81 -16.00
CA GLU A 95 -16.25 -8.71 -14.96
C GLU A 95 -16.97 -8.48 -13.64
N ASN A 96 -17.06 -9.53 -12.83
CA ASN A 96 -17.72 -9.50 -11.53
C ASN A 96 -16.90 -10.25 -10.49
N TYR A 97 -16.72 -9.61 -9.34
CA TYR A 97 -16.01 -10.14 -8.19
C TYR A 97 -16.89 -10.01 -6.94
N SER A 98 -16.81 -10.97 -6.03
CA SER A 98 -17.63 -11.01 -4.80
C SER A 98 -16.89 -11.66 -3.65
N ASN A 99 -17.38 -11.44 -2.42
CA ASN A 99 -16.77 -11.94 -1.18
C ASN A 99 -15.32 -11.47 -1.01
N ILE A 100 -15.01 -10.26 -1.47
CA ILE A 100 -13.69 -9.66 -1.33
C ILE A 100 -13.56 -9.01 0.04
N LYS A 101 -12.39 -9.15 0.64
CA LYS A 101 -12.00 -8.47 1.87
C LYS A 101 -11.13 -7.25 1.57
N ALA A 102 -11.42 -6.14 2.21
CA ALA A 102 -10.59 -4.95 2.23
C ALA A 102 -9.49 -5.05 3.28
N GLU A 103 -8.33 -4.52 2.95
CA GLU A 103 -7.26 -4.19 3.87
C GLU A 103 -7.44 -2.72 4.29
N ILE A 104 -7.49 -2.48 5.59
CA ILE A 104 -7.44 -1.12 6.12
C ILE A 104 -6.00 -0.62 6.03
N ILE A 105 -5.79 0.50 5.35
CA ILE A 105 -4.48 1.17 5.31
C ILE A 105 -4.37 2.18 6.45
N ASN A 106 -5.39 2.99 6.64
CA ASN A 106 -5.56 3.91 7.77
C ASN A 106 -7.06 4.26 7.94
N LYS A 107 -7.39 5.18 8.87
CA LYS A 107 -8.79 5.57 9.14
C LYS A 107 -9.53 6.17 7.93
N ASP A 108 -8.79 6.70 6.95
CA ASP A 108 -9.33 7.41 5.79
C ASP A 108 -9.07 6.63 4.50
N LYS A 109 -8.52 5.40 4.55
CA LYS A 109 -8.14 4.67 3.34
C LYS A 109 -8.23 3.16 3.50
N ILE A 110 -8.93 2.53 2.57
CA ILE A 110 -8.99 1.08 2.40
C ILE A 110 -8.40 0.66 1.05
N LYS A 111 -7.92 -0.58 0.99
CA LYS A 111 -7.37 -1.24 -0.19
C LYS A 111 -8.17 -2.50 -0.45
N ILE A 112 -8.56 -2.73 -1.69
CA ILE A 112 -9.35 -3.89 -2.12
C ILE A 112 -8.56 -4.58 -3.22
N ILE A 113 -8.08 -5.80 -2.95
CA ILE A 113 -7.41 -6.63 -3.96
C ILE A 113 -8.46 -7.57 -4.54
N TYR A 114 -8.96 -7.25 -5.72
CA TYR A 114 -10.01 -8.05 -6.37
C TYR A 114 -9.43 -9.16 -7.26
N ASN A 115 -8.20 -8.98 -7.77
CA ASN A 115 -7.49 -10.02 -8.52
C ASN A 115 -5.98 -9.95 -8.28
N ALA A 116 -5.47 -10.80 -7.37
CA ALA A 116 -4.04 -10.85 -7.05
C ALA A 116 -3.16 -11.45 -8.17
N SER A 117 -3.75 -12.01 -9.23
CA SER A 117 -3.00 -12.57 -10.35
C SER A 117 -2.47 -11.48 -11.29
N PHE A 118 -3.06 -10.29 -11.26
CA PHE A 118 -2.62 -9.15 -12.04
C PHE A 118 -1.36 -8.54 -11.43
N LYS A 119 -0.44 -8.10 -12.30
CA LYS A 119 0.81 -7.45 -11.89
C LYS A 119 0.60 -5.96 -11.63
N ASP A 120 1.59 -5.35 -10.99
CA ASP A 120 1.72 -3.89 -10.89
C ASP A 120 0.44 -3.18 -10.38
N ASP A 121 -0.20 -3.79 -9.37
CA ASP A 121 -1.42 -3.30 -8.72
C ASP A 121 -2.66 -3.17 -9.63
N MET A 122 -2.63 -3.70 -10.86
CA MET A 122 -3.78 -3.63 -11.79
C MET A 122 -5.05 -4.30 -11.26
N GLY A 123 -4.92 -5.27 -10.33
CA GLY A 123 -6.04 -5.93 -9.65
C GLY A 123 -6.39 -5.35 -8.28
N THR A 124 -6.01 -4.09 -8.03
CA THR A 124 -6.19 -3.40 -6.74
C THR A 124 -6.90 -2.07 -6.91
N ILE A 125 -7.89 -1.81 -6.04
CA ILE A 125 -8.57 -0.52 -5.92
C ILE A 125 -8.26 0.06 -4.53
N TYR A 126 -7.96 1.35 -4.44
CA TYR A 126 -7.94 2.06 -3.17
C TYR A 126 -9.13 3.00 -3.10
N ILE A 127 -9.84 3.00 -1.99
CA ILE A 127 -10.89 3.99 -1.70
C ILE A 127 -10.39 4.84 -0.55
N GLU A 128 -10.33 6.15 -0.79
CA GLU A 128 -9.84 7.16 0.15
C GLU A 128 -10.97 8.12 0.50
N LYS A 129 -11.12 8.41 1.78
CA LYS A 129 -12.09 9.32 2.34
C LYS A 129 -11.43 10.68 2.56
N SER A 130 -12.08 11.74 2.12
CA SER A 130 -11.70 13.11 2.46
C SER A 130 -12.95 13.85 2.88
N ASP A 131 -13.01 14.28 4.13
CA ASP A 131 -14.20 14.84 4.76
C ASP A 131 -15.40 13.87 4.67
N ASP A 132 -16.44 14.24 3.92
CA ASP A 132 -17.65 13.45 3.71
C ASP A 132 -17.67 12.73 2.35
N ASP A 133 -16.63 12.89 1.54
CA ASP A 133 -16.52 12.35 0.19
C ASP A 133 -15.57 11.15 0.12
N PHE A 134 -15.79 10.29 -0.89
CA PHE A 134 -14.99 9.11 -1.16
C PHE A 134 -14.45 9.13 -2.59
N TYR A 135 -13.19 8.74 -2.75
CA TYR A 135 -12.45 8.82 -4.00
C TYR A 135 -11.76 7.49 -4.29
N ILE A 136 -11.76 7.07 -5.55
CA ILE A 136 -10.77 6.08 -6.00
C ILE A 136 -9.41 6.78 -6.02
N SER A 137 -8.42 6.19 -5.36
CA SER A 137 -7.05 6.70 -5.29
C SER A 137 -6.03 5.65 -5.76
N GLY A 138 -4.79 6.08 -5.95
CA GLY A 138 -3.72 5.22 -6.47
C GLY A 138 -3.62 5.25 -8.00
N ASN A 139 -2.88 4.29 -8.57
CA ASN A 139 -2.70 4.14 -10.01
C ASN A 139 -3.54 2.98 -10.56
N PRO A 140 -4.88 3.05 -10.62
CA PRO A 140 -5.57 2.23 -11.61
C PRO A 140 -5.18 2.81 -12.96
N ILE A 141 -4.22 2.17 -13.66
CA ILE A 141 -3.81 2.17 -15.09
C ILE A 141 -4.03 3.41 -16.01
N TYR A 142 -5.04 4.25 -15.78
CA TYR A 142 -5.44 5.43 -16.54
C TYR A 142 -4.37 6.51 -16.72
N PHE A 143 -3.29 6.51 -15.92
CA PHE A 143 -2.19 7.47 -16.10
C PHE A 143 -1.31 7.17 -17.32
N ILE A 144 -1.47 6.03 -17.98
CA ILE A 144 -0.66 5.71 -19.18
C ILE A 144 -1.14 6.49 -20.41
N ASN A 145 -2.42 6.92 -20.47
CA ASN A 145 -2.93 7.73 -21.58
C ASN A 145 -4.20 8.54 -21.21
N PRO A 146 -4.14 9.48 -20.27
CA PRO A 146 -5.27 10.36 -19.97
C PRO A 146 -5.65 11.15 -21.24
N GLY A 147 -6.94 11.18 -21.56
CA GLY A 147 -7.46 11.86 -22.75
C GLY A 147 -7.03 13.34 -22.83
N ASN A 148 -6.75 13.76 -24.07
CA ASN A 148 -6.33 15.08 -24.54
C ASN A 148 -4.90 15.54 -24.16
N ASN A 149 -3.92 15.03 -24.90
CA ASN A 149 -2.81 15.80 -25.47
C ASN A 149 -2.17 14.96 -26.58
N GLU A 150 -2.67 15.09 -27.81
CA GLU A 150 -1.96 14.53 -28.95
C GLU A 150 -0.67 15.33 -29.17
N MET A 151 0.50 14.70 -29.00
CA MET A 151 1.75 15.24 -29.53
C MET A 151 1.94 14.67 -30.95
N PRO A 152 1.81 15.48 -32.02
CA PRO A 152 2.04 14.97 -33.37
C PRO A 152 3.50 14.49 -33.51
N LEU A 153 3.67 13.26 -33.97
CA LEU A 153 4.99 12.73 -34.34
C LEU A 153 5.41 13.32 -35.68
N ASN A 154 6.33 14.26 -35.65
CA ASN A 154 6.96 14.77 -36.86
C ASN A 154 8.01 13.77 -37.35
N LYS A 155 7.76 13.18 -38.53
CA LYS A 155 8.78 12.40 -39.25
C LYS A 155 9.90 13.33 -39.70
N ILE A 156 11.09 13.18 -39.11
CA ILE A 156 12.29 13.84 -39.62
C ILE A 156 12.72 13.10 -40.90
N LYS A 157 12.95 13.86 -41.96
CA LYS A 157 13.36 13.37 -43.27
C LYS A 157 14.87 13.18 -43.33
#